data_AF-A0A534NUI9-F1
#
_entry.id   AF-A0A534NUI9-F1
#
_cell.length_a   1.000
_cell.length_b   1.000
_cell.length_c   1.000
_cell.angle_alpha   90.00
_cell.angle_beta   90.00
_cell.angle_gamma   90.00
#
_symmetry.space_group_name_H-M   'P 1'
#
loop_
_entity.id
_entity.type
_entity.pdbx_description
1 polymer ?
#
loop_
_entity_poly.entity_id
_entity_poly.type
_entity_poly.pdbx_seq_one_letter_code
_entity_poly.pdbx_strand_id
1 'polypeptide(L)'
;MAAALCAAAGCHSQKRPSPPIPARPAAVAPAPGAADTGPPAETGQLAWEKRDSDPGALDRAVSLFEAEARRGPEPAPALLGAARARRLRIARAEQYPDPEASTMGADAQECAADAHRARAGAGIEAEALYLWAVCSAIWSRMQGFTPLIERRGELTAAFLRVALLDPDCSARPTMRATTWCWRAPSR
;
A
#
# COMPACT_ATOMS: atom_id res chain seq x y z
N MET A 1 32.44 -50.70 -23.64
CA MET A 1 33.22 -51.96 -23.64
C MET A 1 33.29 -52.50 -22.22
N ALA A 2 32.94 -53.79 -22.04
CA ALA A 2 33.18 -54.72 -20.92
C ALA A 2 32.99 -54.23 -19.46
N ALA A 3 31.99 -54.67 -18.68
CA ALA A 3 31.72 -56.00 -18.12
C ALA A 3 32.76 -56.47 -17.07
N ALA A 4 32.34 -56.57 -15.79
CA ALA A 4 32.70 -57.69 -14.90
C ALA A 4 31.80 -57.70 -13.64
N LEU A 5 31.15 -58.85 -13.45
CA LEU A 5 30.34 -59.24 -12.31
C LEU A 5 31.23 -59.75 -11.17
N CYS A 6 30.78 -59.59 -9.92
CA CYS A 6 31.07 -60.54 -8.85
C CYS A 6 29.80 -60.75 -8.01
N ALA A 7 29.26 -61.96 -8.11
CA ALA A 7 28.20 -62.48 -7.25
C ALA A 7 28.83 -63.13 -6.01
N ALA A 8 28.14 -63.04 -4.87
CA ALA A 8 28.33 -63.97 -3.75
C ALA A 8 26.96 -64.32 -3.15
N ALA A 9 26.73 -65.63 -3.04
CA ALA A 9 25.63 -66.31 -2.36
C ALA A 9 25.47 -65.81 -0.91
N GLY A 10 24.33 -65.85 -0.23
CA GLY A 10 23.17 -66.75 -0.30
C GLY A 10 22.88 -67.14 1.15
N CYS A 11 21.65 -66.93 1.61
CA CYS A 11 21.04 -67.61 2.77
C CYS A 11 19.54 -67.27 2.80
N HIS A 12 18.73 -68.19 2.30
CA HIS A 12 17.28 -68.17 2.45
C HIS A 12 16.91 -68.46 3.90
N SER A 13 16.07 -67.60 4.48
CA SER A 13 15.31 -67.92 5.69
C SER A 13 13.84 -67.69 5.38
N GLN A 14 13.14 -68.74 4.97
CA GLN A 14 11.68 -68.74 4.89
C GLN A 14 11.12 -68.94 6.31
N LYS A 15 10.36 -67.96 6.81
CA LYS A 15 9.52 -68.15 7.99
C LYS A 15 8.14 -67.54 7.75
N ARG A 16 7.23 -68.46 7.43
CA ARG A 16 5.74 -68.52 7.45
C ARG A 16 4.90 -67.24 7.18
N PRO A 17 3.84 -67.36 6.37
CA PRO A 17 2.86 -66.31 6.16
C PRO A 17 2.03 -66.04 7.43
N SER A 18 1.92 -64.77 7.79
CA SER A 18 0.98 -64.27 8.80
C SER A 18 -0.46 -64.34 8.28
N PRO A 19 -1.45 -64.64 9.14
CA PRO A 19 -2.86 -64.60 8.76
C PRO A 19 -3.29 -63.16 8.39
N PRO A 20 -4.29 -62.99 7.51
CA PRO A 20 -4.80 -61.66 7.17
C PRO A 20 -5.39 -60.98 8.40
N ILE A 21 -4.81 -59.84 8.75
CA ILE A 21 -5.33 -58.93 9.77
C ILE A 21 -6.67 -58.38 9.25
N PRO A 22 -7.78 -58.45 10.02
CA PRO A 22 -9.02 -57.79 9.62
C PRO A 22 -8.79 -56.30 9.43
N ALA A 23 -9.30 -55.76 8.31
CA ALA A 23 -9.19 -54.36 7.97
C ALA A 23 -9.73 -53.50 9.11
N ARG A 24 -8.82 -52.86 9.83
CA ARG A 24 -9.13 -51.78 10.76
C ARG A 24 -9.77 -50.67 9.90
N PRO A 25 -10.97 -50.15 10.23
CA PRO A 25 -11.50 -49.00 9.51
C PRO A 25 -10.43 -47.91 9.57
N ALA A 26 -10.07 -47.40 8.41
CA ALA A 26 -9.12 -46.30 8.30
C ALA A 26 -9.55 -45.23 9.30
N ALA A 27 -8.66 -44.91 10.24
CA ALA A 27 -8.77 -43.66 10.94
C ALA A 27 -8.81 -42.61 9.83
N VAL A 28 -9.97 -41.98 9.68
CA VAL A 28 -10.14 -40.82 8.82
C VAL A 28 -9.07 -39.85 9.29
N ALA A 29 -8.02 -39.70 8.49
CA ALA A 29 -7.08 -38.62 8.69
C ALA A 29 -7.92 -37.34 8.79
N PRO A 30 -7.67 -36.47 9.78
CA PRO A 30 -8.42 -35.23 9.87
C PRO A 30 -8.29 -34.56 8.51
N ALA A 31 -9.44 -34.25 7.90
CA ALA A 31 -9.47 -33.40 6.74
C ALA A 31 -8.65 -32.14 7.09
N PRO A 32 -7.78 -31.65 6.20
CA PRO A 32 -7.32 -30.27 6.29
C PRO A 32 -8.53 -29.39 5.94
N GLY A 33 -9.39 -29.18 6.91
CA GLY A 33 -10.59 -28.36 6.85
C GLY A 33 -11.03 -28.11 8.29
N ALA A 34 -11.17 -26.89 8.77
CA ALA A 34 -11.18 -25.61 8.10
C ALA A 34 -9.90 -24.83 8.45
N ALA A 35 -9.29 -24.18 7.45
CA ALA A 35 -8.67 -22.91 7.75
C ALA A 35 -9.74 -22.10 8.49
N ASP A 36 -9.42 -21.70 9.72
CA ASP A 36 -10.22 -20.79 10.51
C ASP A 36 -10.59 -19.63 9.58
N THR A 37 -11.79 -19.65 9.00
CA THR A 37 -12.30 -18.53 8.21
C THR A 37 -12.75 -17.51 9.24
N GLY A 38 -11.77 -16.98 9.97
CA GLY A 38 -11.92 -15.71 10.65
C GLY A 38 -12.46 -14.70 9.65
N PRO A 39 -13.09 -13.61 10.15
CA PRO A 39 -13.54 -12.54 9.28
C PRO A 39 -12.44 -12.18 8.27
N PRO A 40 -12.79 -11.90 7.00
CA PRO A 40 -11.80 -11.61 5.97
C PRO A 40 -10.82 -10.58 6.50
N ALA A 41 -9.52 -10.85 6.36
CA ALA A 41 -8.47 -9.97 6.85
C ALA A 41 -8.78 -8.55 6.37
N GLU A 42 -8.86 -7.60 7.32
CA GLU A 42 -9.21 -6.22 7.00
C GLU A 42 -8.20 -5.67 5.99
N THR A 43 -8.70 -5.16 4.87
CA THR A 43 -7.88 -4.55 3.81
C THR A 43 -7.71 -3.06 4.07
N GLY A 44 -6.70 -2.45 3.46
CA GLY A 44 -6.50 -1.00 3.49
C GLY A 44 -7.74 -0.26 2.96
N GLN A 45 -8.38 -0.80 1.92
CA GLN A 45 -9.62 -0.24 1.36
C GLN A 45 -10.79 -0.29 2.36
N LEU A 46 -11.00 -1.42 3.04
CA LEU A 46 -12.06 -1.53 4.06
C LEU A 46 -11.81 -0.60 5.26
N ALA A 47 -10.54 -0.44 5.67
CA ALA A 47 -10.18 0.52 6.71
C ALA A 47 -10.37 1.98 6.25
N TRP A 48 -10.09 2.28 4.98
CA TRP A 48 -10.32 3.59 4.38
C TRP A 48 -11.81 3.97 4.31
N GLU A 49 -12.68 3.01 4.04
CA GLU A 49 -14.13 3.24 4.09
C GLU A 49 -14.60 3.65 5.50
N LYS A 50 -13.92 3.14 6.54
CA LYS A 50 -14.14 3.48 7.95
C LYS A 50 -13.31 4.67 8.44
N ARG A 51 -12.61 5.42 7.56
CA ARG A 51 -11.68 6.51 7.94
C ARG A 51 -12.26 7.63 8.83
N ASP A 52 -13.58 7.72 8.91
CA ASP A 52 -14.32 8.72 9.69
C ASP A 52 -14.84 8.15 11.03
N SER A 53 -14.56 6.88 11.37
CA SER A 53 -15.14 6.22 12.56
C SER A 53 -14.56 6.67 13.90
N ASP A 54 -13.26 6.94 13.95
CA ASP A 54 -12.53 7.33 15.16
C ASP A 54 -11.20 8.03 14.81
N PRO A 55 -10.55 8.70 15.78
CA PRO A 55 -9.31 9.44 15.53
C PRO A 55 -8.17 8.60 14.94
N GLY A 56 -8.09 7.29 15.26
CA GLY A 56 -7.03 6.40 14.79
C GLY A 56 -7.36 5.66 13.48
N ALA A 57 -8.53 5.88 12.89
CA ALA A 57 -8.97 5.14 11.71
C ALA A 57 -8.07 5.36 10.49
N LEU A 58 -7.54 6.58 10.30
CA LEU A 58 -6.62 6.88 9.23
C LEU A 58 -5.25 6.22 9.40
N ASP A 59 -4.75 6.13 10.63
CA ASP A 59 -3.47 5.46 10.93
C ASP A 59 -3.54 3.97 10.63
N ARG A 60 -4.69 3.35 10.94
CA ARG A 60 -4.97 1.96 10.58
C ARG A 60 -5.04 1.78 9.07
N ALA A 61 -5.73 2.67 8.35
CA ALA A 61 -5.81 2.61 6.89
C ALA A 61 -4.43 2.72 6.22
N VAL A 62 -3.59 3.69 6.65
CA VAL A 62 -2.21 3.83 6.17
C VAL A 62 -1.42 2.54 6.41
N SER A 63 -1.44 2.03 7.65
CA SER A 63 -0.68 0.84 8.03
C SER A 63 -1.06 -0.40 7.22
N LEU A 64 -2.37 -0.56 6.93
CA LEU A 64 -2.87 -1.67 6.13
C LEU A 64 -2.49 -1.54 4.66
N PHE A 65 -2.64 -0.35 4.05
CA PHE A 65 -2.20 -0.12 2.68
C PHE A 65 -0.69 -0.34 2.50
N GLU A 66 0.14 0.10 3.45
CA GLU A 66 1.58 -0.18 3.39
C GLU A 66 1.89 -1.68 3.51
N ALA A 67 1.17 -2.40 4.36
CA ALA A 67 1.33 -3.84 4.50
C ALA A 67 0.92 -4.57 3.21
N GLU A 68 -0.14 -4.12 2.54
CA GLU A 68 -0.57 -4.61 1.24
C GLU A 68 0.47 -4.31 0.16
N ALA A 69 0.99 -3.08 0.10
CA ALA A 69 2.01 -2.70 -0.86
C ALA A 69 3.29 -3.55 -0.73
N ARG A 70 3.65 -3.97 0.50
CA ARG A 70 4.80 -4.86 0.74
C ARG A 70 4.56 -6.31 0.33
N ARG A 71 3.31 -6.77 0.33
CA ARG A 71 2.95 -8.19 0.12
C ARG A 71 2.43 -8.48 -1.28
N GLY A 72 1.81 -7.49 -1.91
CA GLY A 72 1.09 -7.64 -3.18
C GLY A 72 2.03 -7.65 -4.39
N PRO A 73 1.65 -8.37 -5.46
CA PRO A 73 2.39 -8.34 -6.73
C PRO A 73 2.25 -6.99 -7.45
N GLU A 74 1.17 -6.26 -7.17
CA GLU A 74 0.89 -4.92 -7.71
C GLU A 74 0.82 -3.91 -6.56
N PRO A 75 1.95 -3.26 -6.21
CA PRO A 75 1.99 -2.36 -5.04
C PRO A 75 1.31 -1.01 -5.30
N ALA A 76 1.12 -0.63 -6.56
CA ALA A 76 0.75 0.73 -6.95
C ALA A 76 -0.62 1.18 -6.40
N PRO A 77 -1.71 0.37 -6.45
CA PRO A 77 -2.99 0.76 -5.86
C PRO A 77 -2.92 0.94 -4.34
N ALA A 78 -2.19 0.08 -3.65
CA ALA A 78 -2.03 0.15 -2.20
C ALA A 78 -1.20 1.39 -1.79
N LEU A 79 -0.11 1.68 -2.51
CA LEU A 79 0.67 2.92 -2.32
C LEU A 79 -0.19 4.16 -2.56
N LEU A 80 -1.05 4.16 -3.59
CA LEU A 80 -1.97 5.27 -3.83
C LEU A 80 -2.99 5.43 -2.69
N GLY A 81 -3.50 4.32 -2.14
CA GLY A 81 -4.35 4.30 -0.95
C GLY A 81 -3.66 4.92 0.27
N ALA A 82 -2.41 4.54 0.54
CA ALA A 82 -1.59 5.13 1.61
C ALA A 82 -1.40 6.64 1.42
N ALA A 83 -1.06 7.08 0.20
CA ALA A 83 -0.90 8.49 -0.13
C ALA A 83 -2.20 9.30 0.09
N ARG A 84 -3.35 8.77 -0.33
CA ARG A 84 -4.68 9.38 -0.06
C ARG A 84 -4.94 9.54 1.44
N ALA A 85 -4.64 8.49 2.22
CA ALA A 85 -4.87 8.51 3.65
C ALA A 85 -3.97 9.52 4.38
N ARG A 86 -2.70 9.60 4.01
CA ARG A 86 -1.78 10.63 4.51
C ARG A 86 -2.21 12.03 4.10
N ARG A 87 -2.64 12.24 2.84
CA ARG A 87 -3.13 13.56 2.41
C ARG A 87 -4.37 13.99 3.20
N LEU A 88 -5.27 13.06 3.53
CA LEU A 88 -6.43 13.37 4.36
C LEU A 88 -6.04 13.69 5.81
N ARG A 89 -5.06 12.97 6.40
CA ARG A 89 -4.50 13.31 7.72
C ARG A 89 -3.95 14.74 7.73
N ILE A 90 -3.14 15.11 6.74
CA ILE A 90 -2.62 16.47 6.58
C ILE A 90 -3.78 17.47 6.45
N ALA A 91 -4.80 17.18 5.64
CA ALA A 91 -5.95 18.07 5.46
C ALA A 91 -6.76 18.28 6.75
N ARG A 92 -6.83 17.27 7.62
CA ARG A 92 -7.44 17.40 8.95
C ARG A 92 -6.52 18.18 9.90
N ALA A 93 -5.22 17.90 9.88
CA ALA A 93 -4.22 18.64 10.65
C ALA A 93 -4.27 20.15 10.35
N GLU A 94 -4.38 20.52 9.08
CA GLU A 94 -4.52 21.92 8.61
C GLU A 94 -5.73 22.68 9.20
N GLN A 95 -6.73 21.97 9.75
CA GLN A 95 -7.92 22.58 10.35
C GLN A 95 -7.72 22.95 11.82
N TYR A 96 -6.68 22.43 12.47
CA TYR A 96 -6.36 22.78 13.85
C TYR A 96 -5.66 24.14 13.91
N PRO A 97 -5.90 24.96 14.95
CA PRO A 97 -5.30 26.28 15.08
C PRO A 97 -3.78 26.25 15.27
N ASP A 98 -3.23 25.15 15.80
CA ASP A 98 -1.80 24.92 15.98
C ASP A 98 -1.45 23.52 15.46
N PRO A 99 -1.27 23.36 14.14
CA PRO A 99 -0.94 22.07 13.56
C PRO A 99 0.51 21.69 13.88
N GLU A 100 0.72 20.44 14.25
CA GLU A 100 2.07 19.91 14.47
C GLU A 100 2.85 19.80 13.14
N ALA A 101 3.66 20.82 12.84
CA ALA A 101 4.38 20.96 11.57
C ALA A 101 5.34 19.80 11.27
N SER A 102 5.95 19.20 12.31
CA SER A 102 6.83 18.03 12.18
C SER A 102 6.06 16.81 11.65
N THR A 103 4.92 16.50 12.26
CA THR A 103 4.05 15.38 11.86
C THR A 103 3.47 15.61 10.47
N MET A 104 3.01 16.83 10.18
CA MET A 104 2.56 17.19 8.82
C MET A 104 3.67 17.07 7.78
N GLY A 105 4.89 17.51 8.11
CA GLY A 105 6.05 17.40 7.23
C GLY A 105 6.41 15.94 6.92
N ALA A 106 6.40 15.07 7.93
CA ALA A 106 6.63 13.64 7.77
C ALA A 106 5.55 12.97 6.90
N ASP A 107 4.27 13.26 7.17
CA ASP A 107 3.17 12.73 6.35
C ASP A 107 3.24 13.22 4.91
N ALA A 108 3.62 14.49 4.69
CA ALA A 108 3.74 15.06 3.35
C ALA A 108 4.89 14.42 2.58
N GLN A 109 6.01 14.16 3.23
CA GLN A 109 7.15 13.45 2.64
C GLN A 109 6.76 12.03 2.22
N GLU A 110 6.15 11.26 3.12
CA GLU A 110 5.74 9.87 2.84
C GLU A 110 4.64 9.82 1.79
N CYS A 111 3.64 10.71 1.85
CA CYS A 111 2.61 10.85 0.81
C CYS A 111 3.24 11.08 -0.58
N ALA A 112 4.21 11.99 -0.67
CA ALA A 112 4.88 12.25 -1.95
C ALA A 112 5.68 11.04 -2.43
N ALA A 113 6.36 10.33 -1.52
CA ALA A 113 7.11 9.12 -1.85
C ALA A 113 6.20 7.97 -2.32
N ASP A 114 5.10 7.72 -1.62
CA ASP A 114 4.10 6.71 -1.98
C ASP A 114 3.48 7.01 -3.35
N ALA A 115 3.02 8.24 -3.57
CA ALA A 115 2.43 8.66 -4.83
C ALA A 115 3.45 8.58 -6.00
N HIS A 116 4.70 8.96 -5.76
CA HIS A 116 5.75 8.84 -6.76
C HIS A 116 6.03 7.37 -7.13
N ARG A 117 6.02 6.45 -6.15
CA ARG A 117 6.18 5.01 -6.41
C ARG A 117 4.95 4.44 -7.13
N ALA A 118 3.75 4.91 -6.82
CA ALA A 118 2.50 4.47 -7.45
C ALA A 118 2.39 4.87 -8.93
N ARG A 119 3.13 5.87 -9.42
CA ARG A 119 3.02 6.39 -10.80
C ARG A 119 3.27 5.38 -11.91
N ALA A 120 3.97 4.27 -11.61
CA ALA A 120 4.21 3.20 -12.56
C ALA A 120 2.97 2.31 -12.80
N GLY A 121 1.89 2.48 -12.01
CA GLY A 121 0.65 1.74 -12.17
C GLY A 121 -0.21 2.26 -13.31
N ALA A 122 -0.75 1.35 -14.13
CA ALA A 122 -1.68 1.70 -15.19
C ALA A 122 -2.99 2.27 -14.62
N GLY A 123 -3.51 3.33 -15.24
CA GLY A 123 -4.81 3.91 -14.91
C GLY A 123 -4.86 4.79 -13.65
N ILE A 124 -3.73 4.98 -12.96
CA ILE A 124 -3.65 5.83 -11.75
C ILE A 124 -2.65 6.98 -11.86
N GLU A 125 -2.08 7.21 -13.04
CA GLU A 125 -1.00 8.18 -13.27
C GLU A 125 -1.42 9.61 -12.87
N ALA A 126 -2.60 10.06 -13.31
CA ALA A 126 -3.06 11.43 -13.06
C ALA A 126 -3.16 11.72 -11.55
N GLU A 127 -3.78 10.82 -10.80
CA GLU A 127 -3.96 10.98 -9.37
C GLU A 127 -2.66 10.83 -8.58
N ALA A 128 -1.82 9.86 -8.96
CA ALA A 128 -0.49 9.70 -8.38
C ALA A 128 0.36 10.96 -8.60
N LEU A 129 0.31 11.56 -9.79
CA LEU A 129 1.03 12.79 -10.11
C LEU A 129 0.47 13.98 -9.31
N TYR A 130 -0.85 14.09 -9.17
CA TYR A 130 -1.49 15.10 -8.35
C TYR A 130 -1.07 15.01 -6.88
N LEU A 131 -1.19 13.82 -6.27
CA LEU A 131 -0.84 13.61 -4.86
C LEU A 131 0.65 13.87 -4.62
N TRP A 132 1.52 13.42 -5.53
CA TRP A 132 2.94 13.72 -5.46
C TRP A 132 3.21 15.23 -5.48
N ALA A 133 2.58 15.99 -6.39
CA ALA A 133 2.77 17.43 -6.51
C ALA A 133 2.27 18.18 -5.26
N VAL A 134 1.05 17.88 -4.79
CA VAL A 134 0.48 18.52 -3.60
C VAL A 134 1.30 18.21 -2.35
N CYS A 135 1.60 16.94 -2.10
CA CYS A 135 2.36 16.54 -0.92
C CYS A 135 3.82 17.05 -0.98
N SER A 136 4.44 17.10 -2.16
CA SER A 136 5.75 17.76 -2.34
C SER A 136 5.71 19.25 -2.03
N ALA A 137 4.66 19.97 -2.44
CA ALA A 137 4.49 21.38 -2.14
C ALA A 137 4.32 21.63 -0.63
N ILE A 138 3.51 20.81 0.04
CA ILE A 138 3.30 20.88 1.50
C ILE A 138 4.61 20.60 2.23
N TRP A 139 5.32 19.53 1.87
CA TRP A 139 6.60 19.19 2.49
C TRP A 139 7.63 20.31 2.30
N SER A 140 7.72 20.88 1.08
CA SER A 140 8.61 22.01 0.80
C SER A 140 8.25 23.23 1.65
N ARG A 141 6.96 23.52 1.84
CA ARG A 141 6.49 24.60 2.72
C ARG A 141 6.91 24.37 4.18
N MET A 142 6.87 23.13 4.67
CA MET A 142 7.30 22.80 6.04
C MET A 142 8.81 22.97 6.26
N GLN A 143 9.60 22.94 5.18
CA GLN A 143 11.05 23.22 5.22
C GLN A 143 11.37 24.72 5.08
N GLY A 144 10.39 25.56 4.78
CA GLY A 144 10.54 27.01 4.58
C GLY A 144 10.14 27.48 3.18
N PHE A 145 10.32 28.77 2.92
CA PHE A 145 9.89 29.39 1.65
C PHE A 145 10.83 29.07 0.48
N THR A 146 12.15 29.00 0.72
CA THR A 146 13.16 28.76 -0.32
C THR A 146 12.95 27.45 -1.07
N PRO A 147 12.79 26.28 -0.41
CA PRO A 147 12.58 25.01 -1.12
C PRO A 147 11.35 25.01 -2.02
N LEU A 148 10.28 25.71 -1.62
CA LEU A 148 9.05 25.82 -2.42
C LEU A 148 9.28 26.61 -3.72
N ILE A 149 10.06 27.70 -3.65
CA ILE A 149 10.38 28.52 -4.83
C ILE A 149 11.27 27.76 -5.80
N GLU A 150 12.29 27.07 -5.30
CA GLU A 150 13.20 26.25 -6.11
C GLU A 150 12.45 25.16 -6.88
N ARG A 151 11.42 24.57 -6.27
CA ARG A 151 10.59 23.52 -6.89
C ARG A 151 9.38 24.03 -7.67
N ARG A 152 9.15 25.35 -7.73
CA ARG A 152 7.93 25.93 -8.34
C ARG A 152 7.70 25.46 -9.78
N GLY A 153 8.76 25.42 -10.59
CA GLY A 153 8.69 25.02 -11.99
C GLY A 153 8.27 23.56 -12.15
N GLU A 154 8.90 22.67 -11.37
CA GLU A 154 8.57 21.24 -11.31
C GLU A 154 7.11 21.02 -10.91
N LEU A 155 6.68 21.66 -9.82
CA LEU A 155 5.31 21.53 -9.29
C LEU A 155 4.26 22.05 -10.29
N THR A 156 4.55 23.17 -10.94
CA THR A 156 3.65 23.75 -11.95
C THR A 156 3.52 22.82 -13.16
N ALA A 157 4.63 22.29 -13.67
CA ALA A 157 4.62 21.33 -14.76
C ALA A 157 3.84 20.06 -14.41
N ALA A 158 3.95 19.59 -13.16
CA ALA A 158 3.19 18.47 -12.65
C ALA A 158 1.68 18.73 -12.71
N PHE A 159 1.21 19.85 -12.17
CA PHE A 159 -0.21 20.20 -12.19
C PHE A 159 -0.76 20.39 -13.60
N LEU A 160 0.02 20.99 -14.50
CA LEU A 160 -0.36 21.09 -15.92
C LEU A 160 -0.51 19.71 -16.57
N ARG A 161 0.39 18.77 -16.26
CA ARG A 161 0.30 17.40 -16.77
C ARG A 161 -0.90 16.65 -16.18
N VAL A 162 -1.24 16.83 -14.91
CA VAL A 162 -2.48 16.29 -14.33
C VAL A 162 -3.70 16.76 -15.12
N ALA A 163 -3.78 18.06 -15.43
CA ALA A 163 -4.90 18.62 -16.19
C ALA A 163 -5.01 18.06 -17.63
N LEU A 164 -3.90 17.62 -18.22
CA LEU A 164 -3.89 16.95 -19.52
C LEU A 164 -4.31 15.47 -19.43
N LEU A 165 -3.93 14.78 -18.36
CA LEU A 165 -4.22 13.36 -18.17
C LEU A 165 -5.66 13.10 -17.70
N ASP A 166 -6.20 14.00 -16.88
CA ASP A 166 -7.57 13.92 -16.36
C ASP A 166 -8.19 15.34 -16.39
N PRO A 167 -8.82 15.72 -17.51
CA PRO A 167 -9.44 17.04 -17.63
C PRO A 167 -10.64 17.22 -16.68
N ASP A 168 -11.33 16.13 -16.31
CA ASP A 168 -12.46 16.16 -15.39
C ASP A 168 -12.03 16.38 -13.94
N CYS A 169 -10.79 16.04 -13.57
CA CYS A 169 -10.18 16.42 -12.29
C CYS A 169 -10.10 17.94 -12.11
N SER A 170 -10.02 18.74 -13.19
CA SER A 170 -10.06 20.20 -13.12
C SER A 170 -11.47 20.78 -12.92
N ALA A 171 -12.51 19.98 -13.19
CA ALA A 171 -13.91 20.41 -13.21
C ALA A 171 -14.74 20.00 -11.98
N ARG A 172 -14.20 19.21 -11.03
CA ARG A 172 -14.94 18.80 -9.82
C ARG A 172 -15.06 19.94 -8.80
N PRO A 173 -16.29 20.38 -8.45
CA PRO A 173 -16.52 21.50 -7.52
C PRO A 173 -16.15 21.24 -6.05
N THR A 174 -15.68 20.05 -5.71
CA THR A 174 -15.25 19.68 -4.34
C THR A 174 -13.75 19.80 -4.11
N MET A 175 -12.95 20.07 -5.16
CA MET A 175 -11.64 20.69 -4.97
C MET A 175 -11.85 22.21 -4.93
N ARG A 176 -12.04 22.77 -3.74
CA ARG A 176 -11.58 24.13 -3.45
C ARG A 176 -10.04 24.15 -3.54
N ALA A 177 -9.53 24.01 -4.76
CA ALA A 177 -8.14 24.20 -5.16
C ALA A 177 -7.85 25.68 -5.47
N THR A 178 -8.63 26.62 -4.92
CA THR A 178 -8.57 28.04 -5.32
C THR A 178 -8.24 29.04 -4.21
N THR A 179 -7.81 28.63 -3.01
CA THR A 179 -7.35 29.61 -1.99
C THR A 179 -5.95 29.41 -1.43
N TRP A 180 -5.26 28.32 -1.76
CA TRP A 180 -3.93 28.07 -1.18
C TRP A 180 -2.92 27.61 -2.23
N CYS A 181 -2.52 28.53 -3.10
CA CYS A 181 -1.23 28.42 -3.78
C CYS A 181 -0.40 29.71 -3.85
N TRP A 182 -0.96 30.92 -3.60
CA TRP A 182 -0.16 32.15 -3.72
C TRP A 182 -0.52 33.30 -2.77
N ARG A 183 -0.94 33.04 -1.52
CA ARG A 183 -1.05 34.12 -0.53
C ARG A 183 0.24 34.19 0.29
N ALA A 184 1.12 35.12 -0.08
CA ALA A 184 2.24 35.57 0.77
C ALA A 184 1.71 36.04 2.14
N PRO A 185 2.49 35.90 3.22
CA PRO A 185 2.10 36.47 4.51
C PRO A 185 2.00 37.99 4.38
N SER A 186 0.78 38.52 4.51
CA SER A 186 0.55 39.94 4.74
C SER A 186 1.09 40.28 6.12
N ARG A 187 1.99 41.26 6.16
CA ARG A 187 2.59 41.85 7.37
C ARG A 187 1.55 42.34 8.35
#